data_AF-A0A2P6SEW9-F1
#
_entry.id   AF-A0A2P6SEW9-F1
#
_cell.length_a   1.000
_cell.length_b   1.000
_cell.length_c   1.000
_cell.angle_alpha   90.00
_cell.angle_beta   90.00
_cell.angle_gamma   90.00
#
_symmetry.space_group_name_H-M   'P 1'
#
loop_
_entity.id
_entity.type
_entity.pdbx_description
1 polymer ?
#
loop_
_entity_poly.entity_id
_entity_poly.type
_entity_poly.pdbx_seq_one_letter_code
_entity_poly.pdbx_strand_id
1 'polypeptide(L)'
;MQMLKDRDYLIVDHDLNMTMSQFKNKHGENMKREDLTINRRKRGDESDQIYVFFPDELKVGVKTMESYITCMNKENVIRAILVAQQNLTPFAKTSISETGSKYHFKI
;
A
#
# COMPACT_ATOMS: atom_id res chain seq x y z
N MET A 1 4.84 3.07 9.68
CA MET A 1 3.56 3.00 10.40
C MET A 1 3.08 4.37 10.93
N GLN A 2 3.97 5.23 11.43
CA GLN A 2 3.62 6.56 11.98
C GLN A 2 2.71 7.41 11.07
N MET A 3 3.02 7.52 9.77
CA MET A 3 2.19 8.24 8.79
C MET A 3 0.72 7.78 8.77
N LEU A 4 0.46 6.48 8.94
CA LEU A 4 -0.92 5.97 8.96
C LEU A 4 -1.62 6.35 10.27
N LYS A 5 -0.91 6.30 11.40
CA LYS A 5 -1.42 6.77 12.70
C LYS A 5 -1.79 8.25 12.65
N ASP A 6 -0.94 9.09 12.08
CA ASP A 6 -1.18 10.53 11.97
C ASP A 6 -2.37 10.87 11.05
N ARG A 7 -2.73 9.95 10.16
CA ARG A 7 -3.93 10.02 9.29
C ARG A 7 -5.16 9.35 9.90
N ASP A 8 -5.12 9.04 11.20
CA ASP A 8 -6.19 8.43 11.98
C ASP A 8 -6.58 7.00 11.55
N TYR A 9 -5.63 6.26 10.95
CA TYR A 9 -5.78 4.82 10.77
C TYR A 9 -5.47 4.06 12.06
N LEU A 10 -6.15 2.94 12.26
CA LEU A 10 -5.95 2.08 13.42
C LEU A 10 -4.59 1.38 13.33
N ILE A 11 -3.63 1.83 14.13
CA ILE A 11 -2.32 1.21 14.27
C ILE A 11 -2.13 0.79 15.73
N VAL A 12 -1.73 -0.45 15.94
CA VAL A 12 -1.40 -0.97 17.27
C VAL A 12 0.00 -0.53 17.69
N ASP A 13 0.23 -0.29 18.98
CA ASP A 13 1.52 0.22 19.46
C ASP A 13 2.70 -0.72 19.15
N HIS A 14 2.45 -2.03 19.09
CA HIS A 14 3.46 -3.00 18.66
C HIS A 14 3.96 -2.74 17.22
N ASP A 15 3.08 -2.35 16.30
CA ASP A 15 3.47 -2.05 14.91
C ASP A 15 4.25 -0.72 14.81
N LEU A 16 4.07 0.18 15.78
CA LEU A 16 4.82 1.45 15.85
C LEU A 16 6.20 1.26 16.47
N ASN A 17 6.28 0.44 17.52
CA ASN A 17 7.48 0.23 18.32
C ASN A 17 8.26 -1.04 17.91
N MET A 18 7.97 -1.59 16.74
CA MET A 18 8.63 -2.78 16.21
C MET A 18 10.13 -2.51 16.02
N THR A 19 10.96 -3.32 16.65
CA THR A 19 12.42 -3.26 16.48
C THR A 19 12.85 -3.91 15.17
N MET A 20 14.06 -3.58 14.70
CA MET A 20 14.64 -4.20 13.50
C MET A 20 14.77 -5.73 13.62
N SER A 21 15.09 -6.24 14.81
CA SER A 21 15.17 -7.69 15.04
C SER A 21 13.80 -8.35 14.92
N GLN A 22 12.76 -7.77 15.53
CA GLN A 22 11.38 -8.26 15.38
C GLN A 22 10.89 -8.20 13.94
N PHE A 23 11.24 -7.13 13.22
CA PHE A 23 10.91 -6.99 11.81
C PHE A 23 11.55 -8.10 10.96
N LYS A 24 12.85 -8.36 11.14
CA LYS A 24 13.55 -9.47 10.48
C LYS A 24 12.99 -10.83 10.86
N ASN A 25 12.63 -11.05 12.12
CA ASN A 25 12.01 -12.30 12.55
C ASN A 25 10.62 -12.50 11.92
N LYS A 26 9.86 -11.42 11.72
CA LYS A 26 8.53 -11.46 11.14
C LYS A 26 8.54 -11.64 9.62
N HIS A 27 9.43 -10.95 8.92
CA HIS A 27 9.44 -10.90 7.45
C HIS A 27 10.57 -11.73 6.82
N GLY A 28 11.55 -12.20 7.60
CA GLY A 28 12.73 -12.92 7.13
C GLY A 28 13.87 -12.00 6.69
N GLU A 29 15.05 -12.58 6.45
CA GLU A 29 16.20 -11.82 5.94
C GLU A 29 16.12 -11.53 4.44
N ASN A 30 15.45 -12.40 3.67
CA ASN A 30 15.24 -12.28 2.22
C ASN A 30 13.76 -11.98 1.90
N MET A 31 13.15 -11.02 2.61
CA MET A 31 11.76 -10.64 2.38
C MET A 31 11.54 -10.06 0.99
N LYS A 32 10.40 -10.37 0.37
CA LYS A 32 9.95 -9.63 -0.80
C LYS A 32 9.29 -8.34 -0.35
N ARG A 33 9.39 -7.28 -1.13
CA ARG A 33 8.72 -6.01 -0.82
C ARG A 33 7.22 -6.22 -0.80
N GLU A 34 6.69 -7.10 -1.65
CA GLU A 34 5.27 -7.43 -1.70
C GLU A 34 4.73 -7.94 -0.34
N ASP A 35 5.57 -8.63 0.45
CA ASP A 35 5.25 -9.12 1.80
C ASP A 35 5.05 -7.99 2.83
N LEU A 36 5.45 -6.76 2.47
CA LEU A 36 5.28 -5.56 3.28
C LEU A 36 3.96 -4.84 3.00
N THR A 37 3.10 -5.38 2.13
CA THR A 37 1.79 -4.79 1.84
C THR A 37 0.95 -4.65 3.11
N ILE A 38 0.39 -3.47 3.33
CA ILE A 38 -0.39 -3.13 4.53
C ILE A 38 -1.82 -2.80 4.12
N ASN A 39 -2.80 -3.35 4.84
CA ASN A 39 -4.18 -2.86 4.85
C ASN A 39 -4.52 -2.38 6.27
N ARG A 40 -5.04 -1.16 6.41
CA ARG A 40 -5.52 -0.61 7.68
C ARG A 40 -6.87 0.07 7.51
N ARG A 41 -7.73 -0.10 8.52
CA ARG A 41 -9.01 0.60 8.63
C ARG A 41 -8.83 1.91 9.38
N LYS A 42 -9.70 2.88 9.10
CA LYS A 42 -9.76 4.13 9.83
C LYS A 42 -10.33 3.91 11.23
N ARG A 43 -9.94 4.75 12.20
CA ARG A 43 -10.49 4.70 13.54
C ARG A 43 -11.96 5.15 13.50
N GLY A 44 -12.86 4.33 14.01
CA GLY A 44 -14.30 4.65 14.08
C GLY A 44 -15.08 4.51 12.76
N ASP A 45 -14.43 4.13 11.66
CA ASP A 45 -15.07 3.86 10.37
C ASP A 45 -14.44 2.62 9.72
N GLU A 46 -15.14 1.48 9.79
CA GLU A 46 -14.65 0.22 9.23
C GLU A 46 -14.72 0.15 7.70
N SER A 47 -15.49 1.06 7.09
CA SER A 47 -15.66 1.16 5.63
C SER A 47 -14.52 1.93 4.96
N ASP A 48 -13.85 2.84 5.70
CA ASP A 48 -12.67 3.54 5.22
C ASP A 48 -11.40 2.72 5.48
N GLN A 49 -10.92 2.07 4.43
CA GLN A 49 -9.67 1.32 4.46
C GLN A 49 -8.63 1.97 3.54
N ILE A 50 -7.37 1.69 3.83
CA ILE A 50 -6.24 2.09 3.00
C ILE A 50 -5.28 0.92 2.77
N TYR A 51 -4.89 0.74 1.51
CA TYR A 51 -3.77 -0.11 1.14
C TYR A 51 -2.46 0.68 1.09
N VAL A 52 -1.36 0.07 1.50
CA VAL A 52 0.00 0.53 1.21
C VAL A 52 0.72 -0.59 0.50
N PHE A 53 0.98 -0.42 -0.79
CA PHE A 53 1.62 -1.41 -1.65
C PHE A 53 3.12 -1.13 -1.77
N PHE A 54 3.89 -2.21 -1.79
CA PHE A 54 5.35 -2.18 -1.90
C PHE A 54 5.77 -3.07 -3.07
N PRO A 55 5.71 -2.58 -4.32
CA PRO A 55 6.10 -3.38 -5.49
C PRO A 55 7.58 -3.77 -5.43
N ASP A 56 7.88 -4.99 -5.85
CA ASP A 56 9.25 -5.49 -6.04
C ASP A 56 9.94 -4.86 -7.26
N GLU A 57 9.17 -4.52 -8.29
CA GLU A 57 9.67 -3.88 -9.50
C GLU A 57 10.29 -2.51 -9.22
N LEU A 58 11.46 -2.25 -9.82
CA LEU A 58 12.10 -0.93 -9.76
C LEU A 58 11.22 0.14 -10.43
N LYS A 59 10.71 -0.16 -11.63
CA LYS A 59 9.86 0.72 -12.42
C LYS A 59 8.49 0.06 -12.61
N VAL A 60 7.49 0.55 -11.89
CA VAL A 60 6.17 -0.09 -11.83
C VAL A 60 5.45 -0.03 -13.19
N GLY A 61 5.11 -1.21 -13.71
CA GLY A 61 4.35 -1.39 -14.95
C GLY A 61 2.83 -1.30 -14.78
N VAL A 62 2.12 -1.20 -15.91
CA VAL A 62 0.64 -1.13 -15.94
C VAL A 62 -0.01 -2.41 -15.40
N LYS A 63 0.56 -3.59 -15.69
CA LYS A 63 0.06 -4.88 -15.20
C LYS A 63 -0.01 -4.95 -13.68
N THR A 64 1.01 -4.42 -13.01
CA THR A 64 1.10 -4.39 -11.55
C THR A 64 0.07 -3.41 -10.96
N MET A 65 -0.14 -2.27 -11.63
CA MET A 65 -1.23 -1.35 -11.28
C MET A 65 -2.62 -1.98 -11.44
N GLU A 66 -2.89 -2.68 -12.55
CA GLU A 66 -4.15 -3.38 -12.79
C GLU A 66 -4.41 -4.45 -11.71
N SER A 67 -3.37 -5.17 -11.28
CA SER A 67 -3.46 -6.13 -10.18
C SER A 67 -3.88 -5.45 -8.87
N TYR A 68 -3.27 -4.31 -8.52
CA TYR A 68 -3.65 -3.55 -7.33
C TYR A 68 -5.07 -2.98 -7.41
N ILE A 69 -5.48 -2.44 -8.56
CA ILE A 69 -6.85 -1.98 -8.78
C ILE A 69 -7.84 -3.13 -8.64
N THR A 70 -7.49 -4.32 -9.13
CA THR A 70 -8.33 -5.53 -8.99
C THR A 70 -8.45 -5.96 -7.53
N CYS A 71 -7.34 -5.94 -6.78
CA CYS A 71 -7.34 -6.21 -5.34
C CYS A 71 -8.20 -5.21 -4.56
N MET A 72 -8.05 -3.91 -4.85
CA MET A 72 -8.84 -2.83 -4.27
C MET A 72 -10.33 -2.96 -4.59
N ASN A 73 -10.69 -3.32 -5.83
CA ASN A 73 -12.06 -3.61 -6.22
C ASN A 73 -12.67 -4.73 -5.37
N LYS A 74 -11.97 -5.86 -5.26
CA LYS A 74 -12.45 -7.05 -4.56
C LYS A 74 -12.74 -6.77 -3.08
N GLU A 75 -11.88 -5.98 -2.45
CA GLU A 75 -11.96 -5.64 -1.03
C GLU A 75 -12.75 -4.34 -0.77
N ASN A 76 -13.35 -3.73 -1.80
CA ASN A 76 -14.07 -2.46 -1.75
C ASN A 76 -13.25 -1.31 -1.12
N VAL A 77 -11.94 -1.28 -1.37
CA VAL A 77 -11.03 -0.26 -0.86
C VAL A 77 -10.79 0.80 -1.92
N ILE A 78 -10.95 2.07 -1.56
CA ILE A 78 -10.81 3.20 -2.49
C ILE A 78 -9.48 3.94 -2.36
N ARG A 79 -8.77 3.82 -1.24
CA ARG A 79 -7.52 4.57 -0.99
C ARG A 79 -6.32 3.64 -1.02
N ALA A 80 -5.27 4.08 -1.70
CA ALA A 80 -3.99 3.37 -1.71
C ALA A 80 -2.80 4.32 -1.69
N ILE A 81 -1.69 3.84 -1.14
CA ILE A 81 -0.37 4.44 -1.21
C ILE A 81 0.54 3.45 -1.91
N LEU A 82 1.28 3.89 -2.91
CA LEU A 82 2.21 3.07 -3.67
C LEU A 82 3.65 3.49 -3.36
N VAL A 83 4.39 2.67 -2.62
CA VAL A 83 5.79 2.95 -2.26
C VAL A 83 6.72 2.37 -3.32
N ALA A 84 6.81 3.07 -4.45
CA ALA A 84 7.64 2.67 -5.59
C ALA A 84 9.13 2.97 -5.34
N GLN A 85 10.01 2.11 -5.86
CA GLN A 85 11.47 2.32 -5.76
C GLN A 85 11.99 3.35 -6.76
N GLN A 86 11.37 3.42 -7.94
CA GLN A 86 11.58 4.45 -8.96
C GLN A 86 10.25 4.92 -9.53
N ASN A 87 10.32 5.76 -10.56
CA ASN A 87 9.16 6.29 -11.24
C ASN A 87 8.28 5.19 -11.87
N LEU A 88 6.99 5.45 -11.98
CA LEU A 88 6.07 4.62 -12.76
C LEU A 88 6.37 4.74 -14.26
N THR A 89 6.08 3.67 -15.01
CA THR A 89 6.04 3.74 -16.47
C THR A 89 4.96 4.72 -16.96
N PRO A 90 5.10 5.34 -18.15
CA PRO A 90 4.08 6.23 -18.68
C PRO A 90 2.68 5.59 -18.72
N PHE A 91 2.59 4.33 -19.15
CA PHE A 91 1.33 3.57 -19.18
C PHE A 91 0.72 3.37 -17.79
N ALA A 92 1.54 3.09 -16.77
CA ALA A 92 1.06 2.98 -15.39
C ALA A 92 0.53 4.32 -14.86
N LYS A 93 1.17 5.44 -15.20
CA LYS A 93 0.68 6.79 -14.85
C LYS A 93 -0.66 7.10 -15.50
N THR A 94 -0.81 6.76 -16.79
CA THR A 94 -2.08 6.92 -17.52
C THR A 94 -3.20 6.11 -16.86
N SER A 95 -2.94 4.84 -16.54
CA SER A 95 -3.92 3.97 -15.85
C SER A 95 -4.39 4.53 -14.51
N ILE A 96 -3.49 5.13 -13.71
CA ILE A 96 -3.87 5.83 -12.47
C ILE A 96 -4.75 7.04 -12.76
N SER A 97 -4.40 7.84 -13.78
CA SER A 97 -5.17 9.02 -14.15
C SER A 97 -6.58 8.66 -14.60
N GLU A 98 -6.73 7.59 -15.39
CA GLU A 98 -8.02 7.10 -15.90
C GLU A 98 -8.91 6.55 -14.77
N THR A 99 -8.29 5.87 -13.80
CA THR A 99 -9.01 5.27 -12.67
C THR A 99 -9.09 6.21 -11.45
N GLY A 100 -8.52 7.41 -11.55
CA GLY A 100 -8.39 8.38 -10.45
C GLY A 100 -9.72 8.95 -9.95
N SER A 101 -10.78 8.83 -10.76
CA SER A 101 -12.16 9.15 -10.35
C SER A 101 -12.76 8.13 -9.38
N LYS A 102 -12.26 6.89 -9.38
CA LYS A 102 -12.76 5.78 -8.56
C LYS A 102 -11.81 5.42 -7.41
N TYR A 103 -10.49 5.52 -7.63
CA TYR A 103 -9.46 5.21 -6.62
C TYR A 103 -8.55 6.40 -6.37
N HIS A 104 -8.24 6.62 -5.10
CA HIS A 104 -7.31 7.65 -4.66
C HIS A 104 -5.95 7.03 -4.38
N PHE A 105 -5.07 7.05 -5.39
CA PHE A 105 -3.67 6.66 -5.26
C PHE A 105 -2.80 7.84 -4.84
N LYS A 106 -1.90 7.60 -3.88
CA LYS A 106 -0.75 8.47 -3.59
C LYS A 106 0.53 7.69 -3.87
N ILE A 107 1.48 8.28 -4.58
CA ILE A 107 2.79 7.69 -4.88
C ILE A 107 3.82 8.43 -4.04
#